data_AF-O96073-F1
#
_entry.id   AF-O96073-F1
#
_cell.length_a   1.000
_cell.length_b   1.000
_cell.length_c   1.000
_cell.angle_alpha   90.00
_cell.angle_beta   90.00
_cell.angle_gamma   90.00
#
_symmetry.space_group_name_H-M   'P 1'
#
loop_
_entity.id
_entity.type
_entity.pdbx_description
1 polymer ?
#
loop_
_entity_poly.entity_id
_entity_poly.type
_entity_poly.pdbx_seq_one_letter_code
_entity_poly.pdbx_strand_id
1 'polypeptide(L)'
;AIVSTYIGEDMTYYLEHFKDGKGSGEYVPGTKMLDLGVSEILPFEVPAEDRNRTSPFPYGGARFEFRAVGSSQNVSMVNTVLNTITAEKFGEFADRMDAGEDPIEIAKEALNKHWRVIFNGNNYDEAMQEMWTER
;
A
#
# COMPACT_ATOMS: atom_id res chain seq x y z
N ALA A 1 -5.45 -18.32 4.63
CA ALA A 1 -4.43 -17.39 4.12
C ALA A 1 -4.93 -15.98 4.35
N ILE A 2 -4.05 -15.10 4.86
CA ILE A 2 -4.37 -13.70 5.16
C ILE A 2 -3.99 -12.83 3.96
N VAL A 3 -4.92 -12.03 3.45
CA VAL A 3 -4.63 -11.01 2.44
C VAL A 3 -4.53 -9.66 3.16
N SER A 4 -3.35 -9.06 3.12
CA SER A 4 -3.05 -7.75 3.70
C SER A 4 -2.09 -7.00 2.79
N THR A 5 -2.08 -5.67 2.90
CA THR A 5 -1.14 -4.80 2.19
C THR A 5 -0.16 -4.17 3.18
N TYR A 6 1.09 -4.04 2.74
CA TYR A 6 2.13 -3.31 3.46
C TYR A 6 2.37 -2.01 2.71
N ILE A 7 2.33 -0.87 3.39
CA ILE A 7 2.58 0.44 2.77
C ILE A 7 3.75 1.20 3.39
N GLY A 8 4.30 0.71 4.51
CA GLY A 8 5.39 1.35 5.22
C GLY A 8 4.94 2.49 6.13
N GLU A 9 5.85 2.93 7.01
CA GLU A 9 5.54 3.91 8.05
C GLU A 9 5.19 5.28 7.47
N ASP A 10 5.98 5.79 6.52
CA ASP A 10 5.80 7.12 5.92
C ASP A 10 4.43 7.26 5.24
N MET A 11 4.08 6.30 4.37
CA MET A 11 2.78 6.29 3.69
C MET A 11 1.63 6.09 4.67
N THR A 12 1.79 5.21 5.67
CA THR A 12 0.78 5.03 6.72
C THR A 12 0.53 6.33 7.47
N TYR A 13 1.59 6.99 7.95
CA TYR A 13 1.49 8.26 8.65
C TYR A 13 0.78 9.32 7.80
N TYR A 14 1.15 9.45 6.53
CA TYR A 14 0.51 10.37 5.60
C TYR A 14 -0.98 10.09 5.43
N LEU A 15 -1.36 8.83 5.17
CA LEU A 15 -2.75 8.44 4.98
C LEU A 15 -3.58 8.54 6.27
N GLU A 16 -2.99 8.34 7.45
CA GLU A 16 -3.63 8.56 8.75
C GLU A 16 -3.96 10.04 8.95
N HIS A 17 -3.00 10.92 8.67
CA HIS A 17 -3.22 12.36 8.76
C HIS A 17 -4.25 12.85 7.75
N PHE A 18 -4.20 12.32 6.52
CA PHE A 18 -5.18 12.62 5.49
C PHE A 18 -6.59 12.21 5.91
N LYS A 19 -6.79 10.96 6.38
CA LYS A 19 -8.12 10.47 6.77
C LYS A 19 -8.69 11.17 8.00
N ASP A 20 -7.82 11.62 8.92
CA ASP A 20 -8.20 12.36 10.12
C ASP A 20 -8.41 13.88 9.85
N GLY A 21 -8.24 14.32 8.61
CA GLY A 21 -8.38 15.74 8.22
C GLY A 21 -7.25 16.65 8.72
N LYS A 22 -6.11 16.08 9.10
CA LYS A 22 -4.93 16.78 9.64
C LYS A 22 -3.81 16.96 8.60
N GLY A 23 -3.93 16.33 7.44
CA GLY A 23 -2.96 16.43 6.34
C GLY A 23 -3.56 17.12 5.12
N SER A 24 -2.80 18.04 4.53
CA SER A 24 -3.09 18.61 3.21
C SER A 24 -1.80 18.67 2.38
N GLY A 25 -1.92 18.50 1.07
CA GLY A 25 -0.79 18.54 0.14
C GLY A 25 -0.41 17.18 -0.45
N GLU A 26 0.67 17.18 -1.21
CA GLU A 26 1.20 16.02 -1.91
C GLU A 26 2.02 15.13 -0.95
N TYR A 27 1.93 13.81 -1.12
CA TYR A 27 2.84 12.89 -0.45
C TYR A 27 4.22 13.01 -1.07
N VAL A 28 5.19 13.45 -0.28
CA VAL A 28 6.61 13.48 -0.66
C VAL A 28 7.33 12.40 0.13
N PRO A 29 7.71 11.28 -0.50
CA PRO A 29 8.41 10.22 0.19
C PRO A 29 9.79 10.65 0.69
N GLY A 30 10.16 10.17 1.88
CA GLY A 30 11.48 10.41 2.44
C GLY A 30 12.59 9.79 1.58
N THR A 31 13.79 10.37 1.62
CA THR A 31 14.99 9.77 1.05
C THR A 31 15.97 9.39 2.15
N LYS A 32 16.82 8.41 1.87
CA LYS A 32 17.98 8.08 2.70
C LYS A 32 19.22 8.00 1.84
N MET A 33 20.34 8.43 2.41
CA MET A 33 21.65 8.22 1.79
C MET A 33 22.05 6.76 1.94
N LEU A 34 22.27 6.09 0.81
CA LEU A 34 22.82 4.75 0.77
C LEU A 34 24.32 4.82 0.49
N ASP A 35 25.11 4.39 1.46
CA ASP A 35 26.54 4.13 1.29
C ASP A 35 26.75 2.62 1.15
N LEU A 36 27.30 2.20 0.01
CA LEU A 36 27.60 0.79 -0.27
C LEU A 36 28.91 0.33 0.37
N GLY A 37 29.70 1.23 0.97
CA GLY A 37 30.99 0.94 1.57
C GLY A 37 32.10 0.64 0.55
N VAL A 38 31.89 0.99 -0.72
CA VAL A 38 32.85 0.81 -1.83
C VAL A 38 33.40 2.17 -2.20
N SER A 39 34.73 2.33 -2.14
CA SER A 39 35.43 3.61 -2.37
C SER A 39 35.16 4.25 -3.73
N GLU A 40 34.86 3.45 -4.74
CA GLU A 40 34.66 3.85 -6.13
C GLU A 40 33.23 4.35 -6.40
N ILE A 41 32.28 4.11 -5.48
CA ILE A 41 30.88 4.50 -5.64
C ILE A 41 30.55 5.54 -4.56
N LEU A 42 30.23 6.76 -5.00
CA LEU A 42 29.76 7.80 -4.10
C LEU A 42 28.41 7.39 -3.50
N PRO A 43 28.16 7.70 -2.21
CA PRO A 43 26.85 7.55 -1.61
C PRO A 43 25.77 8.27 -2.44
N PHE A 44 24.60 7.67 -2.56
CA PHE A 44 23.49 8.21 -3.35
C PHE A 44 22.17 8.13 -2.60
N GLU A 45 21.26 9.04 -2.91
CA GLU A 45 19.92 9.06 -2.33
C GLU A 45 19.07 7.94 -2.92
N VAL A 46 18.40 7.20 -2.04
CA VAL A 46 17.38 6.22 -2.40
C VAL A 46 16.08 6.54 -1.65
N PRO A 47 14.92 6.13 -2.20
CA PRO A 47 13.66 6.22 -1.46
C PRO A 47 13.77 5.48 -0.12
N ALA A 48 13.21 6.08 0.94
CA ALA A 48 13.28 5.54 2.29
C ALA A 48 12.36 4.31 2.48
N GLU A 49 11.42 4.09 1.56
CA GLU A 49 10.43 3.01 1.62
C GLU A 49 11.07 1.64 1.87
N ASP A 50 10.56 0.98 2.90
CA ASP A 50 10.98 -0.37 3.25
C ASP A 50 10.41 -1.40 2.25
N ARG A 51 11.25 -2.36 1.90
CA ARG A 51 10.89 -3.48 1.03
C ARG A 51 10.49 -4.66 1.91
N ASN A 52 9.30 -4.61 2.48
CA ASN A 52 8.75 -5.73 3.22
C ASN A 52 8.68 -6.97 2.31
N ARG A 53 9.27 -8.09 2.74
CA ARG A 53 9.34 -9.36 1.99
C ARG A 53 8.30 -10.40 2.38
N THR A 54 7.56 -10.16 3.47
CA THR A 54 6.62 -11.13 4.04
C THR A 54 5.17 -10.87 3.61
N SER A 55 4.85 -9.62 3.29
CA SER A 55 3.53 -9.20 2.84
C SER A 55 3.17 -9.83 1.49
N PRO A 56 1.92 -10.30 1.32
CA PRO A 56 1.44 -10.79 0.04
C PRO A 56 1.17 -9.67 -0.96
N PHE A 57 1.04 -8.41 -0.52
CA PHE A 57 0.76 -7.28 -1.41
C PHE A 57 1.39 -5.95 -0.96
N PRO A 58 2.74 -5.83 -0.94
CA PRO A 58 3.41 -4.60 -0.54
C PRO A 58 3.40 -3.52 -1.62
N TYR A 59 3.36 -2.27 -1.16
CA TYR A 59 3.71 -1.06 -1.91
C TYR A 59 5.24 -0.88 -1.91
N GLY A 60 5.82 -0.70 -3.09
CA GLY A 60 7.25 -0.50 -3.31
C GLY A 60 7.58 0.90 -3.83
N GLY A 61 6.88 1.93 -3.35
CA GLY A 61 7.10 3.35 -3.70
C GLY A 61 6.48 3.79 -5.03
N ALA A 62 6.50 2.96 -6.07
CA ALA A 62 5.90 3.31 -7.37
C ALA A 62 4.88 2.27 -7.88
N ARG A 63 4.74 1.15 -7.17
CA ARG A 63 3.90 0.02 -7.58
C ARG A 63 3.51 -0.82 -6.39
N PHE A 64 2.44 -1.60 -6.57
CA PHE A 64 2.15 -2.74 -5.70
C PHE A 64 2.68 -4.04 -6.32
N GLU A 65 3.12 -4.97 -5.48
CA GLU A 65 3.63 -6.29 -5.90
C GLU A 65 2.73 -7.40 -5.35
N PHE A 66 1.88 -8.02 -6.18
CA PHE A 66 1.06 -9.15 -5.72
C PHE A 66 1.88 -10.45 -5.71
N ARG A 67 2.16 -10.97 -4.52
CA ARG A 67 3.11 -12.08 -4.30
C ARG A 67 2.47 -13.41 -3.96
N ALA A 68 1.15 -13.45 -3.80
CA ALA A 68 0.43 -14.70 -3.52
C ALA A 68 0.27 -15.61 -4.75
N VAL A 69 0.86 -15.25 -5.89
CA VAL A 69 0.80 -16.01 -7.14
C VAL A 69 1.75 -17.20 -7.08
N GLY A 70 1.23 -18.41 -7.31
CA GLY A 70 2.01 -19.64 -7.43
C GLY A 70 2.80 -19.69 -8.74
N SER A 71 3.97 -20.33 -8.71
CA SER A 71 4.92 -20.37 -9.84
C SER A 71 4.39 -21.02 -11.12
N SER A 72 3.40 -21.91 -11.01
CA SER A 72 2.75 -22.60 -12.14
C SER A 72 1.44 -21.94 -12.59
N GLN A 73 0.97 -20.88 -11.91
CA GLN A 73 -0.30 -20.24 -12.23
C GLN A 73 -0.20 -19.36 -13.48
N ASN A 74 -1.29 -19.30 -14.24
CA ASN A 74 -1.40 -18.38 -15.36
C ASN A 74 -1.60 -16.95 -14.85
N VAL A 75 -0.58 -16.11 -15.03
CA VAL A 75 -0.55 -14.70 -14.62
C VAL A 75 -1.66 -13.88 -15.27
N SER A 76 -2.11 -14.26 -16.47
CA SER A 76 -3.21 -13.55 -17.15
C SER A 76 -4.49 -13.59 -16.34
N MET A 77 -4.85 -14.72 -15.72
CA MET A 77 -6.08 -14.82 -14.93
C MET A 77 -6.00 -13.94 -13.68
N VAL A 78 -4.84 -13.94 -13.01
CA VAL A 78 -4.60 -13.10 -11.83
C VAL A 78 -4.74 -11.62 -12.19
N ASN A 79 -4.09 -11.18 -13.27
CA ASN A 79 -4.17 -9.80 -13.73
C ASN A 79 -5.59 -9.42 -14.16
N THR A 80 -6.33 -10.32 -14.82
CA THR A 80 -7.74 -10.09 -15.16
C THR A 80 -8.55 -9.80 -13.91
N VAL A 81 -8.42 -10.61 -12.85
CA VAL A 81 -9.13 -10.38 -11.59
C VAL A 81 -8.70 -9.06 -10.94
N LEU A 82 -7.40 -8.81 -10.76
CA LEU A 82 -6.88 -7.59 -10.12
C LEU A 82 -7.30 -6.32 -10.85
N ASN A 83 -7.24 -6.33 -12.19
CA ASN A 83 -7.66 -5.18 -12.99
C ASN A 83 -9.17 -4.98 -12.94
N THR A 84 -9.96 -6.07 -12.92
CA THR A 84 -11.42 -5.99 -12.87
C THR A 84 -11.89 -5.38 -11.55
N ILE A 85 -11.38 -5.86 -10.40
CA ILE A 85 -11.75 -5.29 -9.09
C ILE A 85 -11.30 -3.84 -8.94
N THR A 86 -10.14 -3.47 -9.51
CA THR A 86 -9.64 -2.09 -9.47
C THR A 86 -10.51 -1.18 -10.34
N ALA A 87 -10.86 -1.63 -11.54
CA ALA A 87 -11.73 -0.88 -12.46
C ALA A 87 -13.13 -0.69 -11.87
N GLU A 88 -13.70 -1.71 -11.24
CA GLU A 88 -14.99 -1.61 -10.55
C GLU A 88 -14.95 -0.53 -9.46
N LYS A 89 -13.93 -0.54 -8.58
CA LYS A 89 -13.81 0.48 -7.53
C LYS A 89 -13.55 1.88 -8.04
N PHE A 90 -12.78 2.04 -9.11
CA PHE A 90 -12.62 3.35 -9.74
C PHE A 90 -13.90 3.84 -10.41
N GLY A 91 -14.70 2.93 -10.99
CA GLY A 91 -16.05 3.26 -11.49
C GLY A 91 -16.96 3.78 -10.37
N GLU A 92 -17.03 3.06 -9.24
CA GLU A 92 -17.80 3.50 -8.07
C GLU A 92 -17.38 4.89 -7.57
N PHE A 93 -16.09 5.19 -7.53
CA PHE A 93 -15.61 6.51 -7.13
C PHE A 93 -15.92 7.59 -8.17
N ALA A 94 -15.78 7.29 -9.46
CA ALA A 94 -16.12 8.23 -10.53
C ALA A 94 -17.62 8.57 -10.52
N ASP A 95 -18.50 7.58 -10.39
CA ASP A 95 -19.95 7.78 -10.34
C ASP A 95 -20.36 8.71 -9.17
N ARG A 96 -19.72 8.55 -8.01
CA ARG A 96 -19.94 9.41 -6.84
C ARG A 96 -19.46 10.85 -7.08
N MET A 97 -18.29 11.01 -7.71
CA MET A 97 -17.77 12.32 -8.07
C MET A 97 -18.68 13.03 -9.08
N ASP A 98 -19.18 12.30 -10.10
CA ASP A 98 -20.10 12.83 -11.10
C ASP A 98 -21.46 13.21 -10.50
N ALA A 99 -21.87 12.56 -9.40
CA ALA A 99 -23.03 12.94 -8.60
C ALA A 99 -22.81 14.19 -7.73
N GLY A 100 -21.59 14.74 -7.70
CA GLY A 100 -21.24 15.99 -7.00
C GLY A 100 -20.67 15.79 -5.59
N GLU A 101 -20.31 14.57 -5.19
CA GLU A 101 -19.61 14.33 -3.92
C GLU A 101 -18.15 14.81 -3.98
N ASP A 102 -17.63 15.31 -2.86
CA ASP A 102 -16.25 15.78 -2.74
C ASP A 102 -15.25 14.60 -2.81
N PRO A 103 -14.28 14.58 -3.74
CA PRO A 103 -13.29 13.50 -3.86
C PRO A 103 -12.50 13.25 -2.57
N ILE A 104 -12.26 14.30 -1.78
CA ILE A 104 -11.55 14.17 -0.50
C ILE A 104 -12.38 13.34 0.47
N GLU A 105 -13.68 13.62 0.59
CA GLU A 105 -14.56 12.88 1.48
C GLU A 105 -14.78 11.43 1.02
N ILE A 106 -14.87 11.18 -0.30
CA ILE A 106 -14.90 9.82 -0.87
C ILE A 106 -13.63 9.04 -0.45
N ALA A 107 -12.46 9.65 -0.60
CA ALA A 107 -11.19 9.01 -0.25
C ALA A 107 -11.07 8.75 1.26
N LYS A 108 -11.48 9.71 2.11
CA LYS A 108 -11.52 9.52 3.57
C LYS A 108 -12.45 8.40 3.97
N GLU A 109 -13.64 8.33 3.39
CA GLU A 109 -14.60 7.25 3.66
C GLU A 109 -14.01 5.89 3.28
N ALA A 110 -13.42 5.79 2.09
CA ALA A 110 -12.79 4.56 1.61
C ALA A 110 -11.64 4.12 2.54
N LEU A 111 -10.77 5.05 2.94
CA LEU A 111 -9.69 4.77 3.89
C LEU A 111 -10.24 4.31 5.25
N ASN A 112 -11.23 5.00 5.82
CA ASN A 112 -11.80 4.62 7.11
C ASN A 112 -12.49 3.25 7.06
N LYS A 113 -13.23 2.96 5.98
CA LYS A 113 -13.93 1.68 5.79
C LYS A 113 -12.99 0.49 5.61
N HIS A 114 -11.87 0.71 4.92
CA HIS A 114 -10.97 -0.36 4.49
C HIS A 114 -9.63 -0.40 5.24
N TRP A 115 -9.39 0.50 6.19
CA TRP A 115 -8.11 0.65 6.90
C TRP A 115 -7.52 -0.67 7.43
N ARG A 116 -8.38 -1.59 7.86
CA ARG A 116 -7.98 -2.90 8.41
C ARG A 116 -7.07 -3.70 7.48
N VAL A 117 -7.16 -3.51 6.16
CA VAL A 117 -6.33 -4.26 5.20
C VAL A 117 -4.84 -3.88 5.26
N ILE A 118 -4.52 -2.72 5.85
CA ILE A 118 -3.15 -2.24 6.03
C ILE A 118 -2.53 -2.95 7.24
N PHE A 119 -1.43 -3.67 6.99
CA PHE A 119 -0.66 -4.36 8.01
C PHE A 119 0.84 -4.19 7.71
N ASN A 120 1.49 -3.35 8.51
CA ASN A 120 2.93 -3.08 8.39
C ASN A 120 3.81 -4.01 9.26
N GLY A 121 3.30 -5.18 9.63
CA GLY A 121 4.01 -6.15 10.47
C GLY A 121 4.71 -7.25 9.70
N ASN A 122 5.19 -8.25 10.44
CA ASN A 122 5.77 -9.48 9.89
C ASN A 122 4.66 -10.51 9.66
N ASN A 123 4.37 -10.84 8.41
CA ASN A 123 3.34 -11.82 8.05
C ASN A 123 3.75 -13.28 8.32
N TYR A 124 4.96 -13.57 8.80
CA TYR A 124 5.37 -14.90 9.25
C TYR A 124 5.33 -15.08 10.77
N ASP A 125 5.12 -14.00 11.52
CA ASP A 125 5.01 -14.05 12.97
C ASP A 125 3.57 -14.42 13.37
N GLU A 126 3.39 -15.57 14.03
CA GLU A 126 2.07 -16.09 14.42
C GLU A 126 1.33 -15.15 15.39
N ALA A 127 2.05 -14.54 16.35
CA ALA A 127 1.44 -13.61 17.29
C ALA A 127 0.94 -12.35 16.57
N MET A 128 1.72 -11.85 15.61
CA MET A 128 1.27 -10.71 14.79
C MET A 128 0.12 -11.06 13.85
N GLN A 129 0.06 -12.29 13.32
CA GLN A 129 -1.08 -12.78 12.54
C GLN A 129 -2.35 -12.82 13.38
N GLU A 130 -2.30 -13.38 14.58
CA GLU A 130 -3.43 -13.48 15.52
C GLU A 130 -3.94 -12.08 15.89
N MET A 131 -3.05 -11.20 16.34
CA MET A 131 -3.35 -9.79 16.65
C MET A 131 -4.02 -9.04 15.50
N TRP A 132 -3.68 -9.36 14.26
CA TRP A 132 -4.28 -8.71 13.08
C TRP A 132 -5.66 -9.30 12.75
N THR A 133 -5.82 -10.62 12.85
CA THR A 133 -7.11 -11.28 12.55
C THR A 133 -8.22 -10.98 13.54
N GLU A 134 -7.88 -10.58 14.76
CA GLU A 134 -8.83 -10.24 15.83
C GLU A 134 -9.32 -8.78 15.79
N ARG A 135 -8.83 -7.95 14.85
CA ARG A 135 -9.24 -6.55 14.64
C ARG A 135 -10.55 -6.41 13.86
#